data_AF-A0A4Y2L6H8-F1
#
_entry.id   AF-A0A4Y2L6H8-F1
#
_cell.length_a   1.000
_cell.length_b   1.000
_cell.length_c   1.000
_cell.angle_alpha   90.00
_cell.angle_beta   90.00
_cell.angle_gamma   90.00
#
_symmetry.space_group_name_H-M   'P 1'
#
loop_
_entity.id
_entity.type
_entity.pdbx_description
1 polymer ?
#
loop_
_entity_poly.entity_id
_entity_poly.type
_entity_poly.pdbx_seq_one_letter_code
_entity_poly.pdbx_strand_id
1 'polypeptide(L)'
;MSGVWTSSRWHDALNDAAQFQSPRQLCMLFAMICGFGEVEDVPDLWVQHQVSLCEDFVHRYSDQTGPQYAHADIKELLTSYNLSLQKLHLPTVDLPASVLERANFDVVEEQAKANSYTMQLNSEQRNVVEILLSAVYNNAADTPKCYFFRRSFWDRKNFCSFCGSSKM
;
A
#
# COMPACT_ATOMS: atom_id res chain seq x y z
N MET A 1 14.83 1.03 38.36
CA MET A 1 13.84 0.16 37.68
C MET A 1 13.44 0.88 36.41
N SER A 2 14.05 0.53 35.29
CA SER A 2 13.82 1.16 33.99
C SER A 2 13.70 0.04 32.96
N GLY A 3 12.50 -0.15 32.43
CA GLY A 3 12.23 -1.14 31.38
C GLY A 3 10.74 -1.37 31.22
N VAL A 4 10.32 -1.66 29.99
CA VAL A 4 9.01 -2.20 29.55
C VAL A 4 8.12 -1.29 28.65
N TRP A 5 8.44 -0.01 28.37
CA TRP A 5 7.59 0.80 27.46
C TRP A 5 8.17 1.13 26.07
N THR A 6 9.38 0.69 25.72
CA THR A 6 10.01 1.09 24.45
C THR A 6 9.57 0.25 23.25
N SER A 7 9.31 -1.05 23.43
CA SER A 7 9.05 -1.97 22.32
C SER A 7 7.65 -1.80 21.69
N SER A 8 6.69 -1.13 22.34
CA SER A 8 5.32 -0.96 21.83
C SER A 8 5.18 0.06 20.69
N ARG A 9 5.91 1.18 20.76
CA ARG A 9 5.58 2.38 19.95
C ARG A 9 5.59 2.14 18.44
N TRP A 10 6.48 1.27 17.97
CA TRP A 10 6.63 0.97 16.55
C TRP A 10 5.55 0.01 16.07
N HIS A 11 5.12 -0.93 16.92
CA HIS A 11 3.98 -1.78 16.64
C HIS A 11 2.69 -0.95 16.58
N ASP A 12 2.50 -0.04 17.54
CA ASP A 12 1.34 0.87 17.56
C ASP A 12 1.30 1.74 16.30
N ALA A 13 2.43 2.33 15.91
CA ALA A 13 2.54 3.14 14.70
C ALA A 13 2.21 2.35 13.42
N LEU A 14 2.69 1.11 13.30
CA LEU A 14 2.39 0.25 12.15
C LEU A 14 0.94 -0.23 12.14
N ASN A 15 0.38 -0.56 13.31
CA ASN A 15 -1.03 -0.95 13.46
C ASN A 15 -1.99 0.18 13.08
N ASP A 16 -1.70 1.40 13.53
CA ASP A 16 -2.49 2.58 13.19
C ASP A 16 -2.38 2.89 11.69
N ALA A 17 -1.16 2.84 11.13
CA ALA A 17 -0.94 3.07 9.71
C ALA A 17 -1.61 2.00 8.83
N ALA A 18 -1.61 0.74 9.23
CA ALA A 18 -2.22 -0.36 8.48
C ALA A 18 -3.73 -0.18 8.26
N GLN A 19 -4.41 0.66 9.05
CA GLN A 19 -5.83 0.95 8.87
C GLN A 19 -6.11 1.94 7.74
N PHE A 20 -5.15 2.79 7.37
CA PHE A 20 -5.37 3.94 6.48
C PHE A 20 -4.43 3.99 5.29
N GLN A 21 -3.24 3.40 5.41
CA GLN A 21 -2.21 3.42 4.37
C GLN A 21 -2.39 2.27 3.40
N SER A 22 -2.02 2.50 2.14
CA SER A 22 -1.82 1.38 1.21
C SER A 22 -0.65 0.50 1.68
N PRO A 23 -0.63 -0.81 1.37
CA PRO A 23 0.47 -1.69 1.74
C PRO A 23 1.85 -1.17 1.30
N ARG A 24 1.93 -0.50 0.14
CA ARG A 24 3.17 0.16 -0.31
C ARG A 24 3.63 1.28 0.63
N GLN A 25 2.71 2.15 1.05
CA GLN A 25 3.03 3.22 2.00
C GLN A 25 3.39 2.64 3.38
N LEU A 26 2.77 1.53 3.77
CA LEU A 26 3.13 0.81 4.98
C LEU A 26 4.55 0.24 4.91
N CYS A 27 4.96 -0.33 3.76
CA CYS A 27 6.35 -0.74 3.51
C CYS A 27 7.33 0.44 3.58
N MET A 28 6.96 1.61 3.08
CA MET A 28 7.76 2.83 3.22
C MET A 28 7.90 3.24 4.68
N LEU A 29 6.81 3.24 5.45
CA LEU A 29 6.86 3.55 6.88
C LEU A 29 7.74 2.55 7.64
N PHE A 30 7.59 1.26 7.36
CA PHE A 30 8.42 0.21 7.94
C PHE A 30 9.90 0.44 7.64
N ALA A 31 10.26 0.75 6.39
CA ALA A 31 11.63 1.08 6.01
C ALA A 31 12.16 2.31 6.79
N MET A 32 11.34 3.36 6.95
CA MET A 32 11.73 4.54 7.74
C MET A 32 11.94 4.21 9.22
N ILE A 33 11.05 3.41 9.81
CA ILE A 33 11.18 2.95 11.21
C ILE A 33 12.45 2.13 11.37
N CYS A 34 12.75 1.24 10.43
CA CYS A 34 13.97 0.42 10.47
C CYS A 34 15.26 1.24 10.31
N GLY A 35 15.24 2.26 9.45
CA GLY A 35 16.41 3.05 9.12
C GLY A 35 16.71 4.17 10.12
N PHE A 36 15.66 4.80 10.65
CA PHE A 36 15.76 5.98 11.54
C PHE A 36 15.26 5.74 12.96
N GLY A 37 14.48 4.68 13.19
CA GLY A 37 13.95 4.33 14.51
C GLY A 37 14.95 3.53 15.34
N GLU A 38 14.85 3.69 16.66
CA GLU A 38 15.49 2.82 17.65
C GLU A 38 14.63 1.56 17.82
N VAL A 39 14.68 0.65 16.85
CA VAL A 39 13.99 -0.64 16.91
C VAL A 39 14.90 -1.67 17.58
N GLU A 40 14.43 -2.28 18.66
CA GLU A 40 15.17 -3.30 19.41
C GLU A 40 15.24 -4.64 18.65
N ASP A 41 14.11 -5.09 18.08
CA ASP A 41 14.00 -6.36 17.35
C ASP A 41 13.22 -6.15 16.04
N VAL A 42 13.95 -5.92 14.94
CA VAL A 42 13.34 -5.74 13.62
C VAL A 42 12.75 -7.05 13.07
N PRO A 43 13.39 -8.24 13.22
CA PRO A 43 12.76 -9.50 12.86
C PRO A 43 11.39 -9.74 13.50
N ASP A 44 11.23 -9.47 14.81
CA ASP A 44 9.92 -9.60 15.47
C ASP A 44 8.90 -8.58 14.92
N LEU A 45 9.31 -7.32 14.75
CA LEU A 45 8.47 -6.28 14.14
C LEU A 45 8.00 -6.69 12.73
N TRP A 46 8.89 -7.30 11.93
CA TRP A 46 8.53 -7.83 10.62
C TRP A 46 7.50 -8.95 10.72
N VAL A 47 7.75 -9.98 11.53
CA VAL A 47 6.86 -11.16 11.64
C VAL A 47 5.45 -10.75 12.05
N GLN A 48 5.32 -9.84 13.00
CA GLN A 48 4.01 -9.39 13.50
C GLN A 48 3.23 -8.56 12.47
N HIS A 49 3.91 -7.82 11.59
CA HIS A 49 3.28 -6.93 10.61
C HIS A 49 3.33 -7.45 9.17
N GLN A 50 3.90 -8.65 8.96
CA GLN A 50 4.13 -9.23 7.63
C GLN A 50 2.86 -9.30 6.80
N VAL A 51 1.73 -9.71 7.39
CA VAL A 51 0.46 -9.86 6.66
C VAL A 51 0.03 -8.54 6.03
N SER A 52 0.07 -7.44 6.79
CA SER A 52 -0.30 -6.11 6.29
C SER A 52 0.73 -5.54 5.32
N LEU A 53 2.03 -5.74 5.59
CA LEU A 53 3.10 -5.29 4.71
C LEU A 53 3.09 -6.02 3.35
N CYS A 54 2.66 -7.28 3.34
CA CYS A 54 2.69 -8.13 2.16
C CYS A 54 1.36 -8.23 1.43
N GLU A 55 0.27 -7.65 1.95
CA GLU A 55 -1.11 -7.82 1.42
C GLU A 55 -1.18 -7.64 -0.10
N ASP A 56 -0.67 -6.52 -0.60
CA ASP A 56 -0.63 -6.21 -2.04
C ASP A 56 0.19 -7.22 -2.86
N PHE A 57 1.32 -7.66 -2.31
CA PHE A 57 2.24 -8.57 -3.00
C PHE A 57 1.68 -9.98 -3.02
N VAL A 58 1.02 -10.41 -1.94
CA VAL A 58 0.31 -11.69 -1.87
C VAL A 58 -0.85 -11.71 -2.85
N HIS A 59 -1.62 -10.61 -2.95
CA HIS A 59 -2.70 -10.49 -3.92
C HIS A 59 -2.24 -10.49 -5.38
N ARG A 60 -1.08 -9.87 -5.67
CA ARG A 60 -0.52 -9.81 -7.03
C ARG A 60 0.23 -11.07 -7.44
N TYR A 61 0.87 -11.75 -6.50
CA TYR A 61 1.71 -12.91 -6.76
C TYR A 61 1.13 -14.15 -6.05
N SER A 62 1.60 -14.47 -4.85
CA SER A 62 1.06 -15.57 -4.04
C SER A 62 1.47 -15.41 -2.57
N ASP A 63 0.85 -16.17 -1.67
CA ASP A 63 1.25 -16.24 -0.26
C ASP A 63 2.73 -16.65 -0.08
N GLN A 64 3.23 -17.48 -0.98
CA GLN A 64 4.59 -18.03 -0.91
C GLN A 64 5.65 -17.01 -1.33
N THR A 65 5.36 -16.20 -2.35
CA THR A 65 6.34 -15.26 -2.91
C THR A 65 6.12 -13.83 -2.45
N GLY A 66 4.90 -13.44 -2.09
CA GLY A 66 4.54 -12.08 -1.66
C GLY A 66 5.48 -11.48 -0.61
N PRO A 67 5.81 -12.20 0.48
CA PRO A 67 6.78 -11.72 1.47
C PRO A 67 8.18 -11.43 0.91
N GLN A 68 8.62 -12.21 -0.08
CA GLN A 68 9.91 -12.03 -0.72
C GLN A 68 9.94 -10.74 -1.55
N TYR A 69 8.85 -10.45 -2.27
CA TYR A 69 8.69 -9.20 -3.01
C TYR A 69 8.66 -7.98 -2.06
N ALA A 70 7.95 -8.08 -0.94
CA ALA A 70 7.91 -7.01 0.06
C ALA A 70 9.30 -6.74 0.68
N HIS A 71 10.09 -7.79 0.96
CA HIS A 71 11.49 -7.65 1.39
C HIS A 71 12.36 -6.93 0.36
N ALA A 72 12.28 -7.32 -0.91
CA ALA A 72 13.04 -6.69 -1.98
C ALA A 72 12.67 -5.20 -2.10
N ASP A 73 11.39 -4.88 -1.97
CA ASP A 73 10.91 -3.50 -2.06
C ASP A 73 11.38 -2.61 -0.90
N ILE A 74 11.27 -3.11 0.34
CA ILE A 74 11.81 -2.44 1.53
C ILE A 74 13.32 -2.26 1.41
N LYS A 75 14.02 -3.23 0.83
CA LYS A 75 15.46 -3.14 0.58
C LYS A 75 15.83 -2.05 -0.41
N GLU A 76 15.10 -1.94 -1.51
CA GLU A 76 15.28 -0.85 -2.47
C GLU A 76 15.02 0.51 -1.81
N LEU A 77 13.94 0.62 -1.03
CA LEU A 77 13.60 1.84 -0.29
C LEU A 77 14.74 2.25 0.66
N LEU A 78 15.22 1.34 1.51
CA LEU A 78 16.35 1.62 2.42
C LEU A 78 17.61 2.04 1.66
N THR A 79 17.92 1.35 0.57
CA THR A 79 19.07 1.68 -0.29
C THR A 79 18.94 3.08 -0.88
N SER A 80 17.74 3.49 -1.32
CA SER A 80 17.49 4.83 -1.86
C SER A 80 17.73 5.95 -0.83
N TYR A 81 17.58 5.65 0.46
CA TYR A 81 17.88 6.57 1.56
C TYR A 81 19.32 6.44 2.10
N ASN A 82 20.19 5.64 1.45
CA ASN A 82 21.54 5.32 1.91
C ASN A 82 21.58 4.66 3.30
N LEU A 83 20.54 3.92 3.66
CA LEU A 83 20.44 3.18 4.92
C LEU A 83 20.83 1.72 4.69
N SER A 84 21.61 1.14 5.60
CA SER A 84 22.05 -0.25 5.48
C SER A 84 21.10 -1.23 6.16
N LEU A 85 20.84 -2.35 5.49
CA LEU A 85 20.03 -3.47 6.00
C LEU A 85 20.76 -4.36 7.00
N GLN A 86 22.01 -4.07 7.38
CA GLN A 86 22.81 -4.99 8.19
C GLN A 86 22.16 -5.29 9.55
N LYS A 87 21.32 -4.38 10.06
CA LYS A 87 20.56 -4.57 11.30
C LYS A 87 19.37 -5.53 11.16
N LEU A 88 18.88 -5.80 9.95
CA LEU A 88 17.59 -6.46 9.77
C LEU A 88 17.63 -7.99 9.91
N HIS A 89 18.80 -8.64 9.81
CA HIS A 89 18.92 -10.11 9.83
C HIS A 89 17.88 -10.83 8.93
N LEU A 90 17.38 -10.16 7.90
CA LEU A 90 16.33 -10.70 7.04
C LEU A 90 16.95 -11.62 5.99
N PRO A 91 16.27 -12.71 5.61
CA PRO A 91 16.74 -13.60 4.57
C PRO A 91 17.01 -12.82 3.29
N THR A 92 18.23 -12.97 2.74
CA THR A 92 18.61 -12.35 1.48
C THR A 92 17.89 -13.09 0.36
N VAL A 93 16.85 -12.47 -0.19
CA VAL A 93 16.24 -12.99 -1.42
C VAL A 93 16.85 -12.26 -2.60
N ASP A 94 17.61 -12.99 -3.42
CA ASP A 94 18.00 -12.54 -4.77
C ASP A 94 16.81 -12.73 -5.70
N LEU A 95 15.96 -11.70 -5.77
CA LEU A 95 14.96 -11.60 -6.82
C LEU A 95 15.56 -10.84 -8.02
N PRO A 96 15.32 -11.29 -9.27
CA PRO A 96 15.84 -10.62 -10.46
C PRO A 96 15.30 -9.18 -10.56
N ALA A 97 16.07 -8.24 -11.08
CA ALA A 97 15.68 -6.81 -11.13
C ALA A 97 14.31 -6.56 -11.81
N SER A 98 13.89 -7.44 -12.72
CA SER A 98 12.56 -7.42 -13.37
C SER A 98 11.38 -7.63 -12.41
N VAL A 99 11.63 -8.16 -11.20
CA VAL A 99 10.62 -8.37 -10.15
C VAL A 99 10.30 -7.06 -9.41
N LEU A 100 11.28 -6.15 -9.31
CA LEU A 100 11.10 -4.82 -8.72
C LEU A 100 10.60 -3.79 -9.74
N GLU A 101 10.51 -4.15 -11.03
CA GLU A 101 9.70 -3.36 -11.95
C GLU A 101 8.31 -3.26 -11.31
N ARG A 102 7.96 -2.03 -10.88
CA ARG A 102 6.55 -1.63 -10.72
C ARG A 102 5.85 -2.29 -11.88
N ALA A 103 4.92 -3.21 -11.61
CA ALA A 103 4.09 -3.81 -12.65
C ALA A 103 3.76 -2.68 -13.62
N ASN A 104 4.36 -2.73 -14.81
CA ASN A 104 4.25 -1.63 -15.75
C ASN A 104 2.75 -1.44 -15.90
N PHE A 105 2.25 -0.25 -15.56
CA PHE A 105 0.83 0.01 -15.64
C PHE A 105 0.46 -0.04 -17.12
N ASP A 106 0.04 -1.22 -17.57
CA ASP A 106 -0.38 -1.42 -18.93
C ASP A 106 -1.76 -0.78 -19.05
N VAL A 107 -1.75 0.47 -19.52
CA VAL A 107 -2.94 1.27 -19.72
C VAL A 107 -3.97 0.51 -20.56
N VAL A 108 -3.54 -0.31 -21.51
CA VAL A 108 -4.43 -1.05 -22.41
C VAL A 108 -5.06 -2.24 -21.69
N GLU A 109 -4.26 -3.03 -20.96
CA GLU A 109 -4.77 -4.17 -20.19
C GLU A 109 -5.73 -3.72 -19.07
N GLU A 110 -5.34 -2.69 -18.32
CA GLU A 110 -6.17 -2.15 -17.23
C GLU A 110 -7.44 -1.48 -17.75
N GLN A 111 -7.39 -0.82 -18.92
CA GLN A 111 -8.60 -0.31 -19.57
C GLN A 111 -9.54 -1.46 -20.01
N ALA A 112 -8.99 -2.56 -20.51
CA ALA A 112 -9.80 -3.73 -20.88
C ALA A 112 -10.49 -4.36 -19.65
N LYS A 113 -9.77 -4.47 -18.52
CA LYS A 113 -10.36 -4.90 -17.23
C LYS A 113 -11.44 -3.93 -16.76
N ALA A 114 -11.18 -2.62 -16.80
CA ALA A 114 -12.16 -1.60 -16.42
C ALA A 114 -13.44 -1.67 -17.25
N ASN A 115 -13.31 -1.89 -18.57
CA ASN A 115 -14.46 -2.07 -19.47
C ASN A 115 -15.26 -3.33 -19.09
N SER A 116 -14.58 -4.44 -18.79
CA SER A 116 -15.22 -5.69 -18.33
C SER A 116 -16.00 -5.51 -17.03
N TYR A 117 -15.43 -4.80 -16.05
CA TYR A 117 -16.12 -4.51 -14.78
C TYR A 117 -17.28 -3.53 -14.94
N THR A 118 -17.16 -2.54 -15.83
CA THR A 118 -18.22 -1.56 -16.12
C THR A 118 -19.50 -2.22 -16.61
N MET A 119 -19.39 -3.33 -17.35
CA MET A 119 -20.53 -4.12 -17.81
C MET A 119 -21.26 -4.84 -16.65
N GLN A 120 -20.58 -5.09 -15.53
CA GLN A 120 -21.12 -5.82 -14.38
C GLN A 120 -21.69 -4.90 -13.29
N LEU A 121 -21.52 -3.58 -13.41
CA LEU A 121 -22.03 -2.62 -12.44
C LEU A 121 -23.57 -2.57 -12.46
N ASN A 122 -24.17 -2.55 -11.28
CA ASN A 122 -25.57 -2.19 -11.13
C ASN A 122 -25.79 -0.69 -11.38
N SER A 123 -27.05 -0.25 -11.48
CA SER A 123 -27.39 1.15 -11.79
C SER A 123 -26.80 2.16 -10.81
N GLU A 124 -26.77 1.77 -9.53
CA GLU A 124 -26.28 2.60 -8.45
C GLU A 124 -24.75 2.74 -8.50
N GLN A 125 -24.02 1.63 -8.70
CA GLN A 125 -22.57 1.62 -8.90
C GLN A 125 -22.15 2.38 -10.16
N ARG A 126 -22.91 2.25 -11.25
CA ARG A 126 -22.66 2.99 -12.50
C ARG A 126 -22.79 4.50 -12.30
N ASN A 127 -23.82 4.95 -11.58
CA ASN A 127 -24.02 6.37 -11.26
C ASN A 127 -22.82 6.94 -10.48
N VAL A 128 -22.30 6.19 -9.50
CA VAL A 128 -21.10 6.60 -8.76
C VAL A 128 -19.87 6.74 -9.66
N VAL A 129 -19.63 5.77 -10.54
CA VAL A 129 -18.49 5.79 -11.48
C VAL A 129 -18.59 6.98 -12.44
N GLU A 130 -19.77 7.26 -12.97
CA GLU A 130 -20.00 8.40 -13.88
C GLU A 130 -19.73 9.75 -13.19
N ILE A 131 -20.20 9.93 -11.95
CA ILE A 131 -19.91 11.13 -11.16
C ILE A 131 -18.40 11.32 -11.00
N LEU A 132 -17.67 10.26 -10.61
CA LEU A 132 -16.23 10.33 -10.40
C LEU A 132 -15.47 10.60 -11.71
N LEU A 133 -15.80 9.91 -12.79
CA LEU A 133 -15.17 10.13 -14.10
C LEU A 133 -15.42 11.56 -14.59
N SER A 134 -16.66 12.05 -14.46
CA SER A 134 -16.98 13.43 -14.86
C SER A 134 -16.19 14.46 -14.05
N ALA A 135 -15.99 14.23 -12.75
CA ALA A 135 -15.20 15.11 -11.90
C ALA A 135 -13.72 15.12 -12.31
N VAL A 136 -13.15 13.96 -12.61
CA VAL A 136 -11.76 13.82 -13.06
C VAL A 136 -11.54 14.47 -14.43
N TYR A 137 -12.42 14.22 -15.40
CA TYR A 137 -12.26 14.76 -16.76
C TYR A 137 -12.52 16.27 -16.84
N ASN A 138 -13.52 16.76 -16.10
CA ASN A 138 -13.86 18.18 -16.16
C ASN A 138 -12.97 19.04 -15.25
N ASN A 139 -12.46 18.49 -14.14
CA ASN A 139 -11.50 19.08 -13.19
C ASN A 139 -11.67 20.60 -12.96
N ALA A 140 -12.92 21.07 -12.87
CA ALA A 140 -13.19 22.49 -12.70
C ALA A 140 -12.84 22.91 -11.26
N ALA A 141 -12.42 24.17 -11.08
CA ALA A 141 -11.99 24.66 -9.77
C ALA A 141 -13.04 24.46 -8.65
N ASP A 142 -14.32 24.47 -9.03
CA ASP A 142 -15.47 24.36 -8.12
C ASP A 142 -15.97 22.91 -7.93
N THR A 143 -15.32 21.92 -8.55
CA THR A 143 -15.73 20.51 -8.38
C THR A 143 -15.25 19.96 -7.03
N PRO A 144 -16.09 19.20 -6.30
CA PRO A 144 -15.67 18.53 -5.07
C PRO A 144 -14.49 17.59 -5.34
N LYS A 145 -13.44 17.68 -4.51
CA LYS A 145 -12.25 16.82 -4.64
C LYS A 145 -12.29 15.58 -3.75
N CYS A 146 -13.29 15.50 -2.87
CA CYS A 146 -13.51 14.40 -1.93
C CYS A 146 -14.94 13.89 -2.05
N TYR A 147 -15.09 12.58 -2.25
CA TYR A 147 -16.37 11.90 -2.34
C TYR A 147 -16.46 10.79 -1.28
N PHE A 148 -17.60 10.68 -0.60
CA PHE A 148 -17.83 9.69 0.43
C PHE A 148 -18.95 8.74 0.01
N PHE A 149 -18.65 7.44 -0.04
CA PHE A 149 -19.62 6.40 -0.38
C PHE A 149 -19.88 5.48 0.81
N ARG A 150 -21.14 5.07 0.99
CA ARG A 150 -21.49 4.12 2.04
C ARG A 150 -20.98 2.72 1.70
N ARG A 151 -20.40 2.05 2.69
CA ARG A 151 -19.75 0.74 2.58
C ARG A 151 -20.67 -0.40 2.10
N SER A 152 -21.98 -0.32 2.32
CA SER A 152 -22.95 -1.33 1.88
C SER A 152 -23.13 -1.42 0.35
N PHE A 153 -22.33 -0.67 -0.41
CA PHE A 153 -22.41 -0.52 -1.85
C PHE A 153 -21.32 -1.28 -2.61
N TRP A 154 -20.23 -1.62 -1.93
CA TRP A 154 -19.07 -2.31 -2.48
C TRP A 154 -18.81 -3.55 -1.61
N ASP A 155 -19.22 -4.73 -2.09
CA ASP A 155 -18.90 -6.00 -1.44
C ASP A 155 -17.45 -6.39 -1.73
N ARG A 156 -16.52 -5.69 -1.06
CA ARG A 156 -15.19 -6.13 -0.60
C ARG A 156 -14.50 -4.95 0.06
N LYS A 157 -13.80 -5.24 1.17
CA LYS A 157 -13.14 -4.30 2.08
C LYS A 157 -12.43 -3.17 1.31
N ASN A 158 -12.84 -1.92 1.52
CA ASN A 158 -12.01 -0.72 1.74
C ASN A 158 -12.88 0.54 1.68
N PHE A 159 -12.57 1.53 2.53
CA PHE A 159 -13.15 2.87 2.45
C PHE A 159 -12.36 3.63 1.38
N CYS A 160 -12.89 3.76 0.17
CA CYS A 160 -12.21 4.55 -0.87
C CYS A 160 -12.55 6.03 -0.69
N SER A 161 -11.71 6.77 0.05
CA SER A 161 -11.64 8.23 -0.09
C SER A 161 -10.82 8.55 -1.35
N PHE A 162 -11.48 8.95 -2.43
CA PHE A 162 -10.76 9.54 -3.56
C PHE A 162 -10.51 11.01 -3.24
N CYS A 163 -9.25 11.39 -3.04
CA CYS A 163 -8.84 12.79 -2.87
C CYS A 163 -8.05 13.19 -4.12
N GLY A 164 -8.66 14.00 -4.99
CA GLY A 164 -7.98 14.54 -6.17
C GLY A 164 -6.97 15.61 -5.76
N SER A 165 -5.67 15.31 -5.81
CA SER A 165 -4.63 16.31 -5.55
C SER A 165 -4.60 17.37 -6.65
N SER A 166 -4.94 18.61 -6.31
CA SER A 166 -4.59 19.78 -7.12
C SER A 166 -3.07 19.92 -7.08
N LYS A 167 -2.37 19.74 -8.20
CA LYS A 167 -1.04 20.34 -8.34
C LYS A 167 -1.23 21.85 -8.32
N MET A 168 -0.65 22.51 -7.32
CA MET A 168 -0.29 23.93 -7.39
C MET A 168 0.97 24.08 -8.24
#